data_AF-A0A845YXG8-F1
#
_entry.id   AF-A0A845YXG8-F1
#
_cell.length_a   1.000
_cell.length_b   1.000
_cell.length_c   1.000
_cell.angle_alpha   90.00
_cell.angle_beta   90.00
_cell.angle_gamma   90.00
#
_symmetry.space_group_name_H-M   'P 1'
#
loop_
_entity.id
_entity.type
_entity.pdbx_description
1 polymer ?
#
loop_
_entity_poly.entity_id
_entity_poly.type
_entity_poly.pdbx_seq_one_letter_code
_entity_poly.pdbx_strand_id
1 'polypeptide(L)' 'NNFVEIYPTEPIPAGNKIEVVFSNVRNPRFGGMYHFNANIRTPGDVPLLRYIGTWLLTIE' A
#
# COMPACT_ATOMS: atom_id res chain seq x y z
N ASN A 1 13.05 8.05 -2.55
CA ASN A 1 12.29 6.93 -1.94
C ASN A 1 10.82 7.15 -2.21
N ASN A 2 10.18 6.25 -2.96
CA ASN A 2 8.78 6.37 -3.38
C ASN A 2 7.91 5.25 -2.78
N PHE A 3 8.27 4.75 -1.58
CA PHE A 3 7.51 3.73 -0.88
C PHE A 3 7.04 4.27 0.46
N VAL A 4 5.84 3.86 0.86
CA VAL A 4 5.28 4.12 2.19
C VAL A 4 5.21 2.79 2.91
N GLU A 5 5.70 2.75 4.14
CA GLU A 5 5.59 1.57 4.99
C GLU A 5 4.67 1.87 6.17
N ILE A 6 3.66 1.02 6.36
CA ILE A 6 2.63 1.19 7.37
C ILE A 6 2.72 -0.01 8.31
N TYR A 7 2.92 0.27 9.59
CA TYR A 7 2.93 -0.74 10.65
C TYR A 7 1.75 -0.48 11.58
N PRO A 8 0.84 -1.45 11.77
CA PRO A 8 -0.22 -1.31 12.74
C PRO A 8 0.36 -1.39 14.15
N THR A 9 -0.16 -0.57 15.07
CA THR A 9 0.23 -0.58 16.48
C THR A 9 -0.20 -1.85 17.20
N GLU A 10 -1.29 -2.47 16.74
CA GLU A 10 -1.83 -3.72 17.25
C GLU A 10 -2.01 -4.72 16.11
N PRO A 11 -1.86 -6.03 16.35
CA PRO A 11 -2.10 -7.05 15.33
C PRO A 11 -3.53 -6.97 14.80
N ILE A 12 -3.71 -6.98 13.48
CA ILE A 12 -5.04 -6.97 12.86
C ILE A 12 -5.56 -8.42 12.82
N PRO A 13 -6.70 -8.74 13.49
CA PRO A 13 -7.26 -10.09 13.46
C PRO A 13 -7.64 -10.53 12.05
N ALA A 14 -7.53 -11.83 11.78
CA ALA A 14 -7.90 -12.41 10.50
C ALA A 14 -9.40 -12.27 10.22
N GLY A 15 -9.76 -12.10 8.94
CA GLY A 15 -11.15 -11.95 8.49
C GLY A 15 -11.69 -10.51 8.50
N ASN A 16 -10.93 -9.55 9.03
CA ASN A 16 -11.29 -8.14 8.97
C ASN A 16 -11.00 -7.55 7.59
N LYS A 17 -11.97 -6.80 7.05
CA LYS A 17 -11.73 -5.94 5.89
C LYS A 17 -10.92 -4.73 6.34
N ILE A 18 -9.81 -4.47 5.66
CA ILE A 18 -8.91 -3.36 5.95
C ILE A 18 -8.94 -2.44 4.74
N GLU A 19 -9.01 -1.14 4.99
CA GLU A 19 -8.86 -0.10 3.98
C GLU A 19 -7.78 0.88 4.43
N VAL A 20 -6.94 1.31 3.49
CA VAL A 20 -5.92 2.33 3.73
C VAL A 20 -6.28 3.54 2.91
N VAL A 21 -6.59 4.65 3.59
CA VAL A 21 -6.95 5.92 2.94
C VAL A 21 -5.80 6.90 3.10
N PHE A 22 -5.16 7.24 2.00
CA PHE A 22 -4.15 8.29 1.97
C PHE A 22 -4.82 9.66 1.77
N SER A 23 -4.65 10.55 2.75
CA SER A 23 -5.15 11.93 2.68
C SER A 23 -3.97 12.90 2.52
N ASN A 24 -4.22 14.04 1.87
CA ASN A 24 -3.22 15.09 1.65
C ASN A 24 -1.95 14.60 0.91
N VAL A 25 -2.15 13.78 -0.12
CA VAL A 25 -1.05 13.23 -0.94
C VAL A 25 -0.54 14.31 -1.91
N ARG A 26 0.77 14.38 -2.07
CA ARG A 26 1.40 15.24 -3.08
C ARG A 26 1.62 14.46 -4.37
N ASN A 27 0.98 14.92 -5.45
CA ASN A 27 1.17 14.34 -6.77
C ASN A 27 2.58 14.61 -7.33
N PRO A 28 3.09 13.74 -8.22
CA PRO A 28 4.32 13.96 -8.98
C PRO A 28 4.27 15.26 -9.79
N ARG A 29 5.45 15.82 -10.10
CA ARG A 29 5.54 17.09 -10.87
C ARG A 29 5.13 16.96 -12.33
N PHE A 30 5.13 15.75 -12.86
CA PHE A 30 4.76 15.45 -14.24
C PHE A 30 3.48 14.61 -14.20
N GLY A 31 2.54 14.87 -15.11
CA GLY A 31 1.39 14.01 -15.31
C GLY A 31 1.79 12.70 -15.99
N GLY A 32 0.91 11.70 -15.91
CA GLY A 32 1.12 10.40 -16.56
C GLY A 32 0.47 9.23 -15.82
N MET A 33 0.78 8.03 -16.30
CA MET A 33 0.35 6.78 -15.67
C MET A 33 1.37 6.31 -14.64
N TYR A 34 0.87 6.03 -13.43
CA TYR A 34 1.64 5.58 -12.28
C TYR A 34 1.13 4.23 -11.81
N HIS A 35 2.06 3.34 -11.47
CA HIS A 35 1.75 2.04 -10.85
C HIS A 35 1.91 2.18 -9.35
N PHE A 36 0.80 2.09 -8.62
CA PHE A 36 0.81 2.02 -7.16
C PHE A 36 0.74 0.57 -6.73
N ASN A 37 1.84 0.03 -6.21
CA ASN A 37 1.93 -1.38 -5.80
C ASN A 37 1.73 -1.49 -4.29
N ALA A 38 0.89 -2.41 -3.83
CA ALA A 38 0.78 -2.76 -2.42
C ALA A 38 1.26 -4.18 -2.16
N ASN A 39 2.14 -4.29 -1.17
CA ASN A 39 2.60 -5.55 -0.61
C ASN A 39 2.37 -5.54 0.89
N ILE A 40 2.00 -6.68 1.47
CA ILE A 40 1.81 -6.83 2.91
C ILE A 40 2.78 -7.85 3.48
N ARG A 41 3.08 -7.69 4.77
CA ARG A 41 3.76 -8.71 5.58
C ARG A 41 2.81 -9.11 6.69
N THR A 42 2.61 -10.40 6.86
CA THR A 42 1.77 -10.96 7.92
C THR A 42 2.63 -11.60 9.00
N PRO A 43 2.34 -11.35 10.28
CA PRO A 43 3.00 -12.06 11.37
C PRO A 43 2.60 -13.54 11.36
N GLY A 44 3.58 -14.44 11.39
CA GLY A 44 3.37 -15.89 11.54
C GLY A 44 3.64 -16.75 10.30
N ASP A 45 3.86 -16.14 9.13
CA ASP A 45 4.34 -16.83 7.92
C ASP A 45 5.80 -16.42 7.65
N VAL A 46 6.54 -17.15 6.80
CA VAL A 46 7.89 -16.73 6.36
C VAL A 46 7.83 -15.24 5.97
N PRO A 47 8.81 -14.38 6.33
CA PRO A 47 8.79 -12.94 6.08
C PRO A 47 8.91 -12.59 4.59
N LEU A 48 7.93 -13.05 3.81
CA LEU A 48 7.79 -12.80 2.39
C LEU A 48 6.77 -11.68 2.22
N LEU A 49 7.13 -10.70 1.39
CA LEU A 49 6.19 -9.70 0.92
C LEU A 49 5.15 -10.40 0.06
N ARG A 50 3.89 -10.37 0.50
CA ARG A 50 2.75 -10.85 -0.27
C ARG A 50 2.20 -9.70 -1.10
N TYR A 51 2.20 -9.87 -2.41
CA TYR A 51 1.59 -8.91 -3.33
C TYR A 51 0.08 -8.95 -3.22
N ILE A 52 -0.55 -7.79 -3.01
CA ILE A 52 -1.99 -7.64 -2.86
C ILE A 52 -2.63 -7.03 -4.10
N GLY A 53 -1.90 -6.17 -4.80
CA GLY A 53 -2.41 -5.56 -6.02
C GLY A 53 -1.56 -4.42 -6.53
N THR A 54 -1.91 -4.01 -7.75
CA THR A 54 -1.38 -2.83 -8.42
C THR A 54 -2.58 -1.99 -8.85
N TRP A 55 -2.56 -0.71 -8.50
CA TRP A 55 -3.53 0.26 -8.97
C TRP A 55 -2.85 1.13 -10.01
N LEU A 56 -3.47 1.23 -11.19
CA LEU A 56 -3.07 2.17 -12.23
C LEU A 56 -3.70 3.52 -11.91
N LEU A 57 -2.86 4.51 -11.64
CA LEU A 57 -3.26 5.87 -11.35
C LEU A 57 -2.89 6.76 -12.53
N THR A 58 -3.87 7.45 -13.10
CA THR A 58 -3.61 8.51 -14.06
C THR A 58 -3.67 9.84 -13.33
N ILE A 59 -2.57 10.59 -13.39
CA ILE A 59 -2.47 11.92 -12.80
C ILE A 59 -2.37 12.91 -13.96
N GLU A 60 -3.34 13.83 -14.04
CA GLU A 60 -3.39 14.93 -15.01
C GLU A 60 -2.79 16.21 -14.44
#